data_AF-A0A1Q8T1T5-F1
#
_entry.id   AF-A0A1Q8T1T5-F1
#
_cell.length_a   1.000
_cell.length_b   1.000
_cell.length_c   1.000
_cell.angle_alpha   90.00
_cell.angle_beta   90.00
_cell.angle_gamma   90.00
#
_symmetry.space_group_name_H-M   'P 1'
#
loop_
_entity.id
_entity.type
_entity.pdbx_description
1 polymer ?
#
loop_
_entity_poly.entity_id
_entity_poly.type
_entity_poly.pdbx_seq_one_letter_code
_entity_poly.pdbx_strand_id
1 'polypeptide(L)'
;MDALELLHQRRSMGKLAGPAPTAEQLDALYRAALRAPDHKEMTPYRFIEISGEGLDRLGELFAQSDYQANPHIDEGNLDAARKKP
;
A
#
# COMPACT_ATOMS: atom_id res chain seq x y z
N MET A 1 13.01 19.75 -4.37
CA MET A 1 12.75 20.04 -2.95
C MET A 1 14.03 19.72 -2.20
N ASP A 2 14.40 20.56 -1.25
CA ASP A 2 15.52 20.26 -0.34
C ASP A 2 15.15 19.09 0.60
N ALA A 3 16.13 18.30 1.04
CA ALA A 3 15.90 17.16 1.91
C ALA A 3 15.28 17.57 3.26
N LEU A 4 15.74 18.69 3.83
CA LEU A 4 15.21 19.20 5.09
C LEU A 4 13.75 19.67 4.94
N GLU A 5 13.44 20.29 3.81
CA GLU A 5 12.08 20.70 3.45
C GLU A 5 11.14 19.49 3.33
N LEU A 6 11.58 18.43 2.63
CA LEU A 6 10.81 17.18 2.50
C LEU A 6 10.47 16.59 3.87
N LEU A 7 11.44 16.52 4.78
CA LEU A 7 11.25 15.95 6.11
C LEU A 7 10.22 16.73 6.94
N HIS A 8 10.22 18.07 6.86
CA HIS A 8 9.26 18.90 7.59
C HIS A 8 7.86 18.91 6.97
N GLN A 9 7.78 18.88 5.64
CA GLN A 9 6.53 19.04 4.90
C GLN A 9 5.79 17.73 4.61
N ARG A 10 6.45 16.57 4.68
CA ARG A 10 5.79 15.28 4.42
C ARG A 10 4.55 15.09 5.30
N ARG A 11 3.43 14.72 4.68
CA ARG A 11 2.17 14.35 5.32
C ARG A 11 1.69 12.99 4.80
N SER A 12 0.84 12.34 5.57
CA SER A 12 0.16 11.11 5.13
C SER A 12 -1.09 11.50 4.35
N MET A 13 -1.23 10.97 3.14
CA MET A 13 -2.35 11.28 2.23
C MET A 13 -3.27 10.07 2.12
N GLY A 14 -4.47 10.14 2.71
CA GLY A 14 -5.42 9.01 2.76
C GLY A 14 -6.34 8.88 1.56
N LYS A 15 -6.36 9.87 0.66
CA LYS A 15 -7.14 9.85 -0.59
C LYS A 15 -6.19 10.02 -1.76
N LEU A 16 -6.07 8.97 -2.56
CA LEU A 16 -5.21 8.93 -3.74
C LEU A 16 -6.08 8.88 -5.00
N ALA A 17 -5.54 9.36 -6.10
CA ALA A 17 -6.16 9.30 -7.42
C ALA A 17 -5.11 8.86 -8.45
N GLY A 18 -5.57 8.34 -9.58
CA GLY A 18 -4.69 7.94 -10.68
C GLY A 18 -4.07 9.13 -11.42
N PRO A 19 -3.04 8.87 -12.24
CA PRO A 19 -2.42 7.56 -12.46
C PRO A 19 -1.51 7.14 -11.30
N ALA A 20 -1.30 5.83 -11.14
CA ALA A 20 -0.27 5.30 -10.25
C ALA A 20 1.14 5.72 -10.75
N PRO A 21 2.17 5.68 -9.89
CA PRO A 21 3.54 5.95 -10.31
C PRO A 21 3.98 5.03 -11.46
N THR A 22 4.82 5.55 -12.36
CA THR A 22 5.41 4.75 -13.46
C THR A 22 6.44 3.75 -12.94
N ALA A 23 6.84 2.79 -13.77
CA ALA A 23 7.87 1.82 -13.42
C ALA A 23 9.19 2.50 -13.02
N GLU A 24 9.60 3.57 -13.73
CA GLU A 24 10.81 4.33 -13.42
C GLU A 24 10.70 5.08 -12.08
N GLN A 25 9.50 5.60 -11.77
CA GLN A 25 9.25 6.25 -10.50
C GLN A 25 9.26 5.23 -9.34
N LEU A 26 8.69 4.04 -9.54
CA LEU A 26 8.74 2.95 -8.57
C LEU A 26 10.18 2.45 -8.33
N ASP A 27 10.99 2.27 -9.37
CA ASP A 27 12.41 1.90 -9.22
C ASP A 27 13.18 2.91 -8.36
N ALA A 28 12.97 4.21 -8.60
CA ALA A 28 13.56 5.26 -7.78
C ALA A 28 13.12 5.19 -6.32
N LEU A 29 11.83 4.91 -6.07
CA LEU A 29 11.29 4.75 -4.71
C LEU A 29 11.86 3.52 -4.00
N TYR A 30 11.96 2.38 -4.67
CA TYR A 30 12.52 1.16 -4.09
C TYR A 30 14.00 1.35 -3.76
N ARG A 31 14.79 1.93 -4.65
CA ARG A 31 16.21 2.25 -4.38
C ARG A 31 16.37 3.14 -3.15
N ALA A 32 15.51 4.14 -2.99
CA ALA A 32 15.51 5.00 -1.80
C ALA A 32 15.15 4.20 -0.54
N ALA A 33 14.10 3.36 -0.60
CA ALA A 33 13.65 2.55 0.54
C ALA A 33 14.72 1.53 1.00
N LEU A 34 15.50 0.96 0.07
CA LEU A 34 16.62 0.06 0.34
C LEU A 34 17.80 0.72 1.09
N ARG A 35 17.76 2.05 1.31
CA ARG A 35 18.76 2.77 2.14
C ARG A 35 18.37 2.87 3.61
N ALA A 36 17.24 2.27 4.01
CA ALA A 36 16.89 2.15 5.42
C ALA A 36 18.03 1.45 6.20
N PRO A 37 18.34 1.91 7.43
CA PRO A 37 19.38 1.28 8.23
C PRO A 37 18.99 -0.16 8.56
N ASP A 38 19.91 -1.08 8.33
CA ASP A 38 19.69 -2.51 8.48
C ASP A 38 20.82 -3.10 9.33
N HIS A 39 20.49 -3.44 10.57
CA HIS A 39 21.46 -3.97 11.50
C HIS A 39 21.91 -5.37 11.04
N LYS A 40 23.22 -5.50 10.77
CA LYS A 40 23.85 -6.71 10.21
C LYS A 40 23.47 -7.00 8.75
N GLU A 41 22.97 -6.02 8.00
CA GLU A 41 22.70 -6.14 6.56
C GLU A 41 21.86 -7.39 6.22
N MET A 42 20.85 -7.68 7.04
CA MET A 42 20.04 -8.90 6.91
C MET A 42 19.11 -8.86 5.70
N THR A 43 18.82 -7.67 5.17
CA THR A 43 17.82 -7.40 4.14
C THR A 43 16.47 -8.07 4.44
N PRO A 44 15.91 -7.92 5.67
CA PRO A 44 14.79 -8.74 6.12
C PRO A 44 13.44 -8.29 5.54
N TYR A 45 13.45 -7.42 4.53
CA TYR A 45 12.26 -6.83 3.93
C TYR A 45 11.96 -7.43 2.56
N ARG A 46 10.68 -7.38 2.19
CA ARG A 46 10.20 -7.72 0.85
C ARG A 46 9.20 -6.66 0.42
N PHE A 47 9.37 -6.14 -0.80
CA PHE A 47 8.34 -5.33 -1.43
C PHE A 47 7.34 -6.25 -2.15
N ILE A 48 6.06 -6.03 -1.89
CA ILE A 48 4.96 -6.65 -2.63
C ILE A 48 4.24 -5.51 -3.32
N GLU A 49 4.39 -5.42 -4.62
CA GLU A 49 3.63 -4.48 -5.44
C GLU A 49 2.28 -5.11 -5.82
N ILE A 50 1.20 -4.37 -5.61
CA ILE A 50 -0.15 -4.76 -5.98
C ILE A 50 -0.69 -3.65 -6.89
N SER A 51 -1.00 -4.00 -8.14
CA SER A 51 -1.40 -3.06 -9.18
C SER A 51 -2.43 -3.68 -10.13
N GLY A 52 -3.18 -2.82 -10.84
CA GLY A 52 -4.24 -3.25 -11.75
C GLY A 52 -5.27 -4.16 -11.07
N GLU A 53 -5.64 -5.27 -11.72
CA GLU A 53 -6.54 -6.30 -11.18
C GLU A 53 -6.05 -6.96 -9.87
N GLY A 54 -4.79 -6.72 -9.47
CA GLY A 54 -4.29 -7.13 -8.16
C GLY A 54 -4.97 -6.37 -7.01
N LEU A 55 -5.34 -5.11 -7.24
CA LEU A 55 -6.05 -4.27 -6.28
C LEU A 55 -7.47 -4.80 -6.04
N ASP A 56 -8.20 -5.13 -7.12
CA ASP A 56 -9.52 -5.74 -7.01
C ASP A 56 -9.48 -7.06 -6.22
N ARG A 57 -8.46 -7.89 -6.47
CA ARG A 57 -8.25 -9.15 -5.72
C ARG A 57 -7.93 -8.90 -4.25
N LEU A 58 -7.20 -7.83 -3.93
CA LEU A 58 -6.91 -7.46 -2.55
C LEU A 58 -8.18 -7.02 -1.82
N GLY A 59 -9.02 -6.21 -2.47
CA GLY A 59 -10.33 -5.83 -1.95
C GLY A 59 -11.20 -7.04 -1.59
N GLU A 60 -11.25 -8.06 -2.46
CA GLU A 60 -11.99 -9.29 -2.16
C GLU A 60 -11.42 -10.07 -0.97
N LEU A 61 -10.10 -10.11 -0.81
CA LEU A 61 -9.46 -10.72 0.36
C LEU A 61 -9.83 -9.99 1.65
N PHE A 62 -9.96 -8.66 1.63
CA PHE A 62 -10.45 -7.91 2.78
C PHE A 62 -11.88 -8.28 3.14
N ALA A 63 -12.79 -8.32 2.17
CA ALA A 63 -14.17 -8.73 2.41
C ALA A 63 -14.25 -10.17 2.93
N GLN A 64 -13.44 -11.08 2.39
CA GLN A 64 -13.37 -12.45 2.86
C GLN A 64 -12.87 -12.54 4.30
N SER A 65 -11.83 -11.77 4.65
CA SER A 65 -11.31 -11.70 6.02
C SER A 65 -12.36 -11.16 7.01
N ASP A 66 -13.09 -10.13 6.63
CA ASP A 66 -14.15 -9.54 7.46
C ASP A 66 -15.30 -10.55 7.69
N TYR A 67 -15.71 -11.28 6.66
CA TYR A 67 -16.71 -12.35 6.78
C TYR A 67 -16.21 -13.51 7.68
N GLN A 68 -14.94 -13.91 7.55
CA GLN A 68 -14.36 -14.96 8.41
C GLN A 68 -14.34 -14.54 9.88
N ALA A 69 -14.06 -13.26 10.17
CA ALA A 69 -14.08 -12.72 11.52
C ALA A 69 -15.50 -12.57 12.07
N ASN A 70 -16.48 -12.22 11.23
CA ASN A 70 -17.89 -12.09 11.59
C ASN A 70 -18.81 -12.59 10.46
N PRO A 71 -19.30 -13.84 10.53
CA PRO A 71 -20.20 -14.39 9.51
C PRO A 71 -21.58 -13.72 9.39
N HIS A 72 -21.92 -12.80 10.30
CA HIS A 72 -23.18 -12.04 10.28
C HIS A 72 -23.00 -10.58 9.81
N ILE A 73 -21.82 -10.23 9.31
CA ILE A 73 -21.58 -8.91 8.70
C ILE A 73 -22.55 -8.68 7.52
N ASP A 74 -23.09 -7.47 7.41
CA ASP A 74 -23.98 -7.12 6.31
C ASP A 74 -23.23 -6.90 5.00
N GLU A 75 -23.94 -7.09 3.88
CA GLU A 75 -23.38 -6.96 2.53
C GLU A 75 -22.84 -5.56 2.25
N GLY A 76 -23.44 -4.51 2.85
CA GLY A 76 -22.97 -3.13 2.66
C GLY A 76 -21.57 -2.90 3.21
N ASN A 77 -21.26 -3.49 4.36
CA ASN A 77 -19.92 -3.46 4.93
C ASN A 77 -18.93 -4.34 4.15
N LEU A 78 -19.36 -5.47 3.61
CA LEU A 78 -18.54 -6.29 2.71
C LEU A 78 -18.20 -5.56 1.42
N ASP A 79 -19.17 -4.90 0.80
CA ASP A 79 -18.96 -4.07 -0.40
C ASP A 79 -18.04 -2.88 -0.13
N ALA A 80 -18.12 -2.30 1.07
CA ALA A 80 -17.16 -1.27 1.49
C ALA A 80 -15.75 -1.84 1.63
N ALA A 81 -15.60 -3.07 2.12
CA ALA A 81 -14.30 -3.76 2.19
C ALA A 81 -13.73 -4.09 0.81
N ARG A 82 -14.56 -4.55 -0.15
CA ARG A 82 -14.16 -4.80 -1.56
C ARG A 82 -13.63 -3.56 -2.26
N LYS A 83 -14.09 -2.37 -1.86
CA LYS A 83 -13.70 -1.07 -2.40
C LYS A 83 -12.51 -0.44 -1.69
N LYS A 84 -12.02 -1.05 -0.61
CA LYS A 84 -10.68 -0.74 -0.06
C LYS A 84 -9.65 -1.26 -1.07
N PRO A 85 -8.48 -0.60 -1.19
CA PRO A 85 -7.62 -0.69 -2.37
C PRO A 85 -7.18 -2.11 -2.71
#